data_AF-A0A4Q9F9Y0-F1
#
_entry.id   AF-A0A4Q9F9Y0-F1
#
_cell.length_a   1.000
_cell.length_b   1.000
_cell.length_c   1.000
_cell.angle_alpha   90.00
_cell.angle_beta   90.00
_cell.angle_gamma   90.00
#
_symmetry.space_group_name_H-M   'P 1'
#
loop_
_entity.id
_entity.type
_entity.pdbx_description
1 polymer ?
#
loop_
_entity_poly.entity_id
_entity_poly.type
_entity_poly.pdbx_seq_one_letter_code
_entity_poly.pdbx_strand_id
1 'polypeptide(L)'
;MDSERLLKNSNFFNAADAAIEHEMDFTNFEKSLFQNILFQESILLHEAYFFNSKYLLDHAYRYGEGKTSLFGEAAKNGLVIPAISDTSVNSMKNLFEFLIEKFGANTNNFNPKNLKDPRFKSYLQNIQTGWDQRGNVQHWPDTFYKGEPESFGQGYERLLRENFYQKEMPIKDFEDPNSDTVRMRRRVWDKSEPWRNKCFEDATIKSSENGSDAGLRRTDILTAIAALFNVEDIKQGVFLDYVLKFVNDKETALCLEIYWSWLNQCHHMNFGDKINRTINFPVYKRDSDFLADNEFIYNDFKNEKYESADFEIELPTIQALKNTEPEELIKLRTGSIGIDFFESLRAFENGNNDSDRIQLEKQLKYYAKGICNNVPISQIGYTKGAILKSRGSLLGIASLITEAGDCVIDQNIQPYAIAAGAAGLIIGMYDDNQKNVKINKQEKVKIELNVKK
;
A
#
# COMPACT_ATOMS: atom_id res chain seq x y z
N MET A 1 15.13 -21.48 0.41
CA MET A 1 14.81 -20.22 -0.29
C MET A 1 15.83 -19.19 0.17
N ASP A 2 16.50 -18.51 -0.75
CA ASP A 2 17.61 -17.58 -0.46
C ASP A 2 17.11 -16.30 0.24
N SER A 3 17.81 -15.86 1.30
CA SER A 3 17.50 -14.69 2.12
C SER A 3 17.62 -13.39 1.33
N GLU A 4 18.70 -13.25 0.56
CA GLU A 4 18.96 -12.09 -0.30
C GLU A 4 17.87 -11.95 -1.36
N ARG A 5 17.44 -13.10 -1.91
CA ARG A 5 16.35 -13.16 -2.90
C ARG A 5 15.03 -12.66 -2.36
N LEU A 6 14.63 -13.13 -1.17
CA LEU A 6 13.39 -12.67 -0.54
C LEU A 6 13.45 -11.17 -0.27
N LEU A 7 14.59 -10.71 0.24
CA LEU A 7 14.79 -9.31 0.55
C LEU A 7 14.67 -8.43 -0.70
N LYS A 8 15.27 -8.82 -1.82
CA LYS A 8 15.22 -8.08 -3.09
C LYS A 8 13.81 -7.95 -3.68
N ASN A 9 12.97 -8.96 -3.46
CA ASN A 9 11.62 -9.04 -4.04
C ASN A 9 10.51 -8.75 -3.03
N SER A 10 10.85 -8.22 -1.85
CA SER A 10 9.86 -7.85 -0.84
C SER A 10 9.07 -6.61 -1.26
N ASN A 11 7.85 -6.47 -0.77
CA ASN A 11 7.06 -5.23 -0.94
C ASN A 11 6.81 -4.60 0.41
N PHE A 12 6.79 -3.26 0.44
CA PHE A 12 6.46 -2.55 1.66
C PHE A 12 4.98 -2.70 1.99
N PHE A 13 4.68 -3.27 3.16
CA PHE A 13 3.30 -3.46 3.65
C PHE A 13 2.83 -2.26 4.46
N ASN A 14 2.53 -1.17 3.75
CA ASN A 14 2.02 0.07 4.32
C ASN A 14 0.57 -0.01 4.82
N ALA A 15 -0.17 -1.08 4.49
CA ALA A 15 -1.50 -1.33 5.05
C ALA A 15 -1.49 -1.46 6.59
N ALA A 16 -0.31 -1.71 7.17
CA ALA A 16 -0.13 -1.72 8.62
C ALA A 16 0.13 -0.34 9.23
N ASP A 17 0.23 0.75 8.46
CA ASP A 17 0.41 2.09 9.02
C ASP A 17 -0.84 2.51 9.83
N ALA A 18 -0.68 2.90 11.08
CA ALA A 18 -1.78 3.34 11.92
C ALA A 18 -2.49 4.60 11.37
N ALA A 19 -1.79 5.44 10.59
CA ALA A 19 -2.38 6.66 10.06
C ALA A 19 -3.40 6.46 8.95
N ILE A 20 -3.40 5.29 8.29
CA ILE A 20 -4.39 4.95 7.26
C ILE A 20 -5.65 4.29 7.85
N GLU A 21 -5.72 4.09 9.18
CA GLU A 21 -6.90 3.50 9.83
C GLU A 21 -8.18 4.33 9.64
N HIS A 22 -8.05 5.63 9.33
CA HIS A 22 -9.18 6.50 8.98
C HIS A 22 -9.68 6.29 7.55
N GLU A 23 -8.85 5.71 6.68
CA GLU A 23 -9.14 5.55 5.27
C GLU A 23 -9.53 4.10 4.93
N MET A 24 -9.02 3.16 5.73
CA MET A 24 -9.20 1.72 5.54
C MET A 24 -9.94 1.12 6.74
N ASP A 25 -10.95 0.30 6.47
CA ASP A 25 -11.56 -0.52 7.51
C ASP A 25 -10.76 -1.83 7.74
N PHE A 26 -11.12 -2.56 8.80
CA PHE A 26 -10.46 -3.83 9.09
C PHE A 26 -10.66 -4.88 7.98
N THR A 27 -11.77 -4.84 7.23
CA THR A 27 -12.04 -5.80 6.16
C THR A 27 -11.08 -5.61 4.99
N ASN A 28 -10.84 -4.35 4.60
CA ASN A 28 -9.89 -3.97 3.56
C ASN A 28 -8.44 -4.21 4.02
N PHE A 29 -8.15 -4.03 5.31
CA PHE A 29 -6.88 -4.48 5.88
C PHE A 29 -6.66 -5.99 5.68
N GLU A 30 -7.64 -6.81 6.04
CA GLU A 30 -7.55 -8.28 5.88
C GLU A 30 -7.34 -8.64 4.41
N LYS A 31 -8.14 -8.07 3.49
CA LYS A 31 -7.98 -8.26 2.04
C LYS A 31 -6.54 -8.02 1.59
N SER A 32 -5.99 -6.86 1.96
CA SER A 32 -4.61 -6.51 1.67
C SER A 32 -3.63 -7.51 2.30
N LEU A 33 -3.79 -7.86 3.58
CA LEU A 33 -2.92 -8.80 4.26
C LEU A 33 -2.88 -10.17 3.59
N PHE A 34 -4.05 -10.77 3.31
CA PHE A 34 -4.15 -12.06 2.63
C PHE A 34 -3.47 -12.03 1.27
N GLN A 35 -3.71 -10.96 0.51
CA GLN A 35 -3.10 -10.85 -0.80
C GLN A 35 -1.58 -10.73 -0.74
N ASN A 36 -1.06 -9.84 0.11
CA ASN A 36 0.39 -9.62 0.21
C ASN A 36 1.08 -10.88 0.74
N ILE A 37 0.48 -11.61 1.70
CA ILE A 37 1.05 -12.86 2.21
C ILE A 37 0.99 -13.97 1.15
N LEU A 38 -0.14 -14.18 0.48
CA LEU A 38 -0.34 -15.35 -0.38
C LEU A 38 0.26 -15.20 -1.78
N PHE A 39 0.33 -13.97 -2.31
CA PHE A 39 0.67 -13.73 -3.72
C PHE A 39 1.91 -12.85 -3.94
N GLN A 40 2.54 -12.33 -2.89
CA GLN A 40 3.84 -11.65 -3.00
C GLN A 40 4.94 -12.46 -2.33
N GLU A 41 6.17 -12.35 -2.84
CA GLU A 41 7.35 -13.12 -2.41
C GLU A 41 7.62 -12.98 -0.91
N SER A 42 7.53 -11.77 -0.39
CA SER A 42 7.57 -11.46 1.04
C SER A 42 7.04 -10.05 1.29
N ILE A 43 6.68 -9.78 2.53
CA ILE A 43 6.34 -8.43 2.97
C ILE A 43 7.47 -7.85 3.81
N LEU A 44 7.78 -6.59 3.55
CA LEU A 44 8.69 -5.78 4.34
C LEU A 44 7.85 -4.89 5.26
N LEU A 45 8.13 -4.92 6.56
CA LEU A 45 7.34 -4.20 7.55
C LEU A 45 8.20 -3.23 8.36
N HIS A 46 7.77 -1.97 8.41
CA HIS A 46 8.42 -0.96 9.23
C HIS A 46 8.40 -1.35 10.70
N GLU A 47 9.52 -1.17 11.41
CA GLU A 47 9.69 -1.52 12.83
C GLU A 47 8.57 -1.06 13.78
N ALA A 48 8.04 0.16 13.64
CA ALA A 48 6.96 0.67 14.46
C ALA A 48 5.63 -0.10 14.27
N TYR A 49 5.36 -0.59 13.04
CA TYR A 49 4.08 -1.22 12.69
C TYR A 49 3.85 -2.53 13.43
N PHE A 50 4.91 -3.20 13.86
CA PHE A 50 4.77 -4.40 14.70
C PHE A 50 4.06 -4.14 16.03
N PHE A 51 4.11 -2.89 16.51
CA PHE A 51 3.68 -2.52 17.86
C PHE A 51 2.52 -1.52 17.88
N ASN A 52 2.41 -0.67 16.85
CA ASN A 52 1.41 0.41 16.81
C ASN A 52 0.25 0.18 15.83
N SER A 53 0.32 -0.84 14.97
CA SER A 53 -0.72 -1.10 13.98
C SER A 53 -1.93 -1.77 14.64
N LYS A 54 -3.04 -1.05 14.80
CA LYS A 54 -4.25 -1.60 15.42
C LYS A 54 -4.76 -2.83 14.68
N TYR A 55 -4.87 -2.74 13.36
CA TYR A 55 -5.43 -3.84 12.57
C TYR A 55 -4.51 -5.06 12.52
N LEU A 56 -3.19 -4.87 12.50
CA LEU A 56 -2.27 -6.00 12.59
C LEU A 56 -2.36 -6.71 13.95
N LEU A 57 -2.44 -5.94 15.04
CA LEU A 57 -2.62 -6.49 16.38
C LEU A 57 -3.99 -7.17 16.54
N ASP A 58 -5.06 -6.56 16.02
CA ASP A 58 -6.40 -7.14 16.00
C ASP A 58 -6.40 -8.46 15.22
N HIS A 59 -5.74 -8.52 14.06
CA HIS A 59 -5.56 -9.75 13.29
C HIS A 59 -4.81 -10.81 14.10
N ALA A 60 -3.71 -10.44 14.74
CA ALA A 60 -2.93 -11.36 15.56
C ALA A 60 -3.71 -11.90 16.78
N TYR A 61 -4.53 -11.06 17.42
CA TYR A 61 -5.23 -11.40 18.68
C TYR A 61 -6.58 -12.09 18.49
N ARG A 62 -7.15 -12.05 17.28
CA ARG A 62 -8.40 -12.75 16.95
C ARG A 62 -8.28 -14.27 17.05
N TYR A 63 -7.06 -14.79 16.95
CA TYR A 63 -6.79 -16.21 17.14
C TYR A 63 -6.68 -16.50 18.64
N GLY A 64 -7.36 -17.55 19.09
CA GLY A 64 -7.35 -17.97 20.50
C GLY A 64 -5.94 -18.34 20.98
N GLU A 65 -5.76 -18.45 22.30
CA GLU A 65 -4.47 -18.87 22.87
C GLU A 65 -3.98 -20.19 22.24
N GLY A 66 -2.72 -20.22 21.84
CA GLY A 66 -2.10 -21.37 21.19
C GLY A 66 -2.39 -21.52 19.70
N LYS A 67 -3.23 -20.66 19.10
CA LYS A 67 -3.39 -20.56 17.65
C LYS A 67 -2.57 -19.40 17.09
N THR A 68 -1.99 -19.61 15.92
CA THR A 68 -1.26 -18.58 15.19
C THR A 68 -2.15 -17.97 14.11
N SER A 69 -2.06 -16.65 13.93
CA SER A 69 -2.72 -15.95 12.83
C SER A 69 -2.04 -16.18 11.48
N LEU A 70 -2.66 -15.78 10.36
CA LEU A 70 -2.00 -15.83 9.04
C LEU A 70 -0.69 -15.04 9.05
N PHE A 71 -0.71 -13.82 9.59
CA PHE A 71 0.51 -13.03 9.73
C PHE A 71 1.54 -13.74 10.60
N GLY A 72 1.12 -14.33 11.72
CA GLY A 72 2.03 -15.04 12.62
C GLY A 72 2.72 -16.24 11.95
N GLU A 73 1.98 -17.06 11.21
CA GLU A 73 2.58 -18.20 10.50
C GLU A 73 3.45 -17.74 9.33
N ALA A 74 3.05 -16.68 8.61
CA ALA A 74 3.90 -16.08 7.58
C ALA A 74 5.21 -15.55 8.18
N ALA A 75 5.14 -14.85 9.32
CA ALA A 75 6.29 -14.31 10.02
C ALA A 75 7.22 -15.42 10.50
N LYS A 76 6.68 -16.45 11.15
CA LYS A 76 7.42 -17.65 11.59
C LYS A 76 8.16 -18.37 10.47
N ASN A 77 7.62 -18.34 9.25
CA ASN A 77 8.25 -18.92 8.05
C ASN A 77 9.21 -17.95 7.33
N GLY A 78 9.47 -16.76 7.87
CA GLY A 78 10.38 -15.76 7.32
C GLY A 78 9.86 -15.04 6.07
N LEU A 79 8.53 -15.00 5.89
CA LEU A 79 7.86 -14.24 4.82
C LEU A 79 7.59 -12.78 5.20
N VAL A 80 7.75 -12.45 6.48
CA VAL A 80 7.69 -11.08 7.01
C VAL A 80 9.10 -10.67 7.37
N ILE A 81 9.59 -9.61 6.74
CA ILE A 81 10.94 -9.09 6.91
C ILE A 81 10.84 -7.78 7.72
N PRO A 82 11.47 -7.70 8.90
CA PRO A 82 11.56 -6.44 9.63
C PRO A 82 12.44 -5.42 8.89
N ALA A 83 11.96 -4.18 8.77
CA ALA A 83 12.72 -3.03 8.33
C ALA A 83 13.12 -2.17 9.54
N ILE A 84 14.35 -2.33 10.02
CA ILE A 84 14.84 -1.80 11.30
C ILE A 84 15.81 -0.65 11.07
N SER A 85 15.62 0.46 11.79
CA SER A 85 16.46 1.65 11.61
C SER A 85 17.83 1.54 12.30
N ASP A 86 17.93 0.77 13.38
CA ASP A 86 19.13 0.62 14.19
C ASP A 86 19.79 -0.76 13.98
N THR A 87 21.06 -0.77 13.58
CA THR A 87 21.83 -1.99 13.31
C THR A 87 22.25 -2.76 14.57
N SER A 88 22.18 -2.13 15.74
CA SER A 88 22.43 -2.79 17.03
C SER A 88 21.25 -3.64 17.50
N VAL A 89 20.06 -3.43 16.94
CA VAL A 89 18.84 -4.17 17.29
C VAL A 89 18.86 -5.54 16.62
N ASN A 90 18.93 -6.58 17.45
CA ASN A 90 19.05 -7.97 17.02
C ASN A 90 17.92 -8.90 17.52
N SER A 91 16.87 -8.33 18.12
CA SER A 91 15.68 -9.08 18.53
C SER A 91 14.45 -8.18 18.60
N MET A 92 13.25 -8.78 18.51
CA MET A 92 11.98 -8.08 18.66
C MET A 92 11.79 -7.44 20.04
N LYS A 93 12.40 -8.05 21.07
CA LYS A 93 12.41 -7.47 22.43
C LYS A 93 13.26 -6.21 22.47
N ASN A 94 14.50 -6.28 21.96
CA ASN A 94 15.39 -5.13 21.89
C ASN A 94 14.80 -4.03 21.01
N LEU A 95 14.10 -4.41 19.94
CA LEU A 95 13.40 -3.46 19.08
C LEU A 95 12.31 -2.71 19.85
N PHE A 96 11.49 -3.42 20.64
CA PHE A 96 10.45 -2.79 21.44
C PHE A 96 11.04 -1.81 22.47
N GLU A 97 12.12 -2.19 23.14
CA GLU A 97 12.83 -1.34 24.11
C GLU A 97 13.42 -0.09 23.43
N PHE A 98 14.10 -0.27 22.29
CA PHE A 98 14.62 0.81 21.46
C PHE A 98 13.53 1.81 21.04
N LEU A 99 12.38 1.32 20.57
CA LEU A 99 11.29 2.19 20.14
C LEU A 99 10.64 2.94 21.31
N ILE A 100 10.55 2.33 22.49
CA ILE A 100 10.10 3.02 23.71
C ILE A 100 11.07 4.14 24.09
N GLU A 101 12.37 3.90 24.03
CA GLU A 101 13.39 4.91 24.32
C GLU A 101 13.30 6.07 23.32
N LYS A 102 13.18 5.74 22.02
CA LYS A 102 13.17 6.71 20.92
C LYS A 102 11.89 7.54 20.82
N PHE A 103 10.72 6.91 21.02
CA PHE A 103 9.41 7.55 20.80
C PHE A 103 8.62 7.80 22.09
N GLY A 104 9.13 7.33 23.23
CA GLY A 104 8.43 7.36 24.51
C GLY A 104 7.40 6.23 24.64
N ALA A 105 7.23 5.76 25.88
CA ALA A 105 6.10 4.90 26.21
C ALA A 105 4.80 5.71 26.12
N ASN A 106 3.84 5.25 25.32
CA ASN A 106 2.48 5.79 25.33
C ASN A 106 1.45 4.66 25.44
N THR A 107 0.23 5.00 25.84
CA THR A 107 -0.83 4.02 26.13
C THR A 107 -1.32 3.26 24.90
N ASN A 108 -1.06 3.79 23.69
CA ASN A 108 -1.74 3.35 22.47
C ASN A 108 -0.81 2.49 21.57
N ASN A 109 0.45 2.90 21.40
CA ASN A 109 1.36 2.36 20.38
C ASN A 109 2.52 1.55 20.96
N PHE A 110 2.94 1.83 22.20
CA PHE A 110 4.08 1.14 22.85
C PHE A 110 3.75 0.81 24.30
N ASN A 111 2.59 0.19 24.53
CA ASN A 111 2.13 -0.10 25.87
C ASN A 111 2.89 -1.31 26.47
N PRO A 112 3.72 -1.15 27.51
CA PRO A 112 4.48 -2.26 28.09
C PRO A 112 3.59 -3.36 28.69
N LYS A 113 2.30 -3.07 28.94
CA LYS A 113 1.33 -4.08 29.37
C LYS A 113 1.08 -5.13 28.30
N ASN A 114 1.24 -4.81 27.01
CA ASN A 114 1.08 -5.77 25.92
C ASN A 114 2.10 -6.91 26.05
N LEU A 115 3.32 -6.64 26.54
CA LEU A 115 4.31 -7.68 26.82
C LEU A 115 3.87 -8.69 27.88
N LYS A 116 2.81 -8.44 28.65
CA LYS A 116 2.25 -9.40 29.61
C LYS A 116 1.19 -10.31 28.98
N ASP A 117 0.63 -9.93 27.83
CA ASP A 117 -0.36 -10.73 27.10
C ASP A 117 0.32 -11.93 26.41
N PRO A 118 -0.09 -13.18 26.71
CA PRO A 118 0.46 -14.36 26.06
C PRO A 118 0.35 -14.35 24.53
N ARG A 119 -0.72 -13.75 23.98
CA ARG A 119 -0.94 -13.65 22.53
C ARG A 119 0.08 -12.73 21.88
N PHE A 120 0.37 -11.60 22.52
CA PHE A 120 1.40 -10.67 22.04
C PHE A 120 2.80 -11.28 22.11
N LYS A 121 3.11 -12.01 23.20
CA LYS A 121 4.38 -12.75 23.30
C LYS A 121 4.52 -13.77 22.17
N SER A 122 3.47 -14.56 21.91
CA SER A 122 3.46 -15.53 20.82
C SER A 122 3.64 -14.85 19.45
N TYR A 123 2.95 -13.73 19.22
CA TYR A 123 3.12 -12.90 18.03
C TYR A 123 4.58 -12.45 17.83
N LEU A 124 5.21 -11.86 18.85
CA LEU A 124 6.62 -11.45 18.78
C LEU A 124 7.57 -12.63 18.62
N GLN A 125 7.28 -13.76 19.26
CA GLN A 125 8.08 -14.99 19.13
C GLN A 125 8.03 -15.57 17.72
N ASN A 126 6.87 -15.52 17.06
CA ASN A 126 6.74 -15.96 15.66
C ASN A 126 7.60 -15.10 14.73
N ILE A 127 7.58 -13.77 14.91
CA ILE A 127 8.44 -12.86 14.15
C ILE A 127 9.92 -13.14 14.42
N GLN A 128 10.30 -13.28 15.70
CA GLN A 128 11.67 -13.61 16.09
C GLN A 128 12.12 -14.94 15.46
N THR A 129 11.26 -15.95 15.46
CA THR A 129 11.57 -17.27 14.87
C THR A 129 11.89 -17.14 13.39
N GLY A 130 11.09 -16.38 12.64
CA GLY A 130 11.35 -16.16 11.21
C GLY A 130 12.61 -15.35 10.95
N TRP A 131 12.86 -14.32 11.78
CA TRP A 131 14.10 -13.56 11.76
C TRP A 131 15.30 -14.49 11.97
N ASP A 132 15.33 -15.27 13.05
CA ASP A 132 16.44 -16.15 13.40
C ASP A 132 16.69 -17.23 12.33
N GLN A 133 15.63 -17.79 11.75
CA GLN A 133 15.74 -18.85 10.74
C GLN A 133 16.36 -18.40 9.43
N ARG A 134 16.10 -17.16 9.00
CA ARG A 134 16.51 -16.69 7.67
C ARG A 134 17.58 -15.60 7.70
N GLY A 135 17.78 -14.96 8.85
CA GLY A 135 18.63 -13.77 8.96
C GLY A 135 18.09 -12.58 8.15
N ASN A 136 16.79 -12.59 7.81
CA ASN A 136 16.18 -11.60 6.93
C ASN A 136 15.79 -10.36 7.74
N VAL A 137 16.70 -9.40 7.86
CA VAL A 137 16.40 -8.03 8.29
C VAL A 137 16.87 -7.06 7.22
N GLN A 138 16.01 -6.10 6.90
CA GLN A 138 16.42 -4.93 6.13
C GLN A 138 16.78 -3.83 7.12
N HIS A 139 18.05 -3.50 7.22
CA HIS A 139 18.39 -2.23 7.87
C HIS A 139 18.06 -1.08 6.93
N TRP A 140 17.62 0.05 7.47
CA TRP A 140 17.40 1.24 6.65
C TRP A 140 18.74 1.62 6.05
N PRO A 141 18.86 1.74 4.72
CA PRO A 141 20.12 2.16 4.15
C PRO A 141 20.36 3.63 4.48
N ASP A 142 21.63 3.99 4.55
CA ASP A 142 22.03 5.38 4.50
C ASP A 142 21.63 5.93 3.14
N THR A 143 20.62 6.81 3.13
CA THR A 143 20.19 7.52 1.93
C THR A 143 21.00 8.78 1.79
N PHE A 144 21.36 9.12 0.55
CA PHE A 144 22.07 10.35 0.24
C PHE A 144 21.27 11.16 -0.77
N TYR A 145 21.06 12.44 -0.51
CA TYR A 145 20.48 13.37 -1.46
C TYR A 145 21.53 14.40 -1.87
N LYS A 146 21.81 14.49 -3.17
CA LYS A 146 22.89 15.33 -3.74
C LYS A 146 24.27 15.11 -3.08
N GLY A 147 24.54 13.89 -2.63
CA GLY A 147 25.81 13.50 -2.01
C GLY A 147 25.87 13.63 -0.49
N GLU A 148 24.82 14.15 0.16
CA GLU A 148 24.76 14.34 1.61
C GLU A 148 23.81 13.32 2.27
N PRO A 149 24.14 12.79 3.46
CA PRO A 149 23.23 11.92 4.21
C PRO A 149 21.86 12.58 4.43
N GLU A 150 20.79 11.85 4.10
CA GLU A 150 19.41 12.28 4.22
C GLU A 150 18.70 11.41 5.27
N SER A 151 18.23 12.02 6.35
CA SER A 151 17.39 11.34 7.34
C SER A 151 15.98 11.10 6.79
N PHE A 152 15.21 10.20 7.43
CA PHE A 152 13.86 9.89 6.94
C PHE A 152 12.96 11.13 6.87
N GLY A 153 12.91 11.97 7.91
CA GLY A 153 12.08 13.16 7.87
C GLY A 153 12.59 14.25 6.93
N GLN A 154 13.89 14.31 6.62
CA GLN A 154 14.42 15.19 5.56
C GLN A 154 13.91 14.76 4.19
N GLY A 155 13.94 13.46 3.87
CA GLY A 155 13.38 12.94 2.62
C GLY A 155 11.86 13.16 2.52
N TYR A 156 11.15 13.03 3.65
CA TYR A 156 9.72 13.33 3.71
C TYR A 156 9.44 14.82 3.47
N GLU A 157 10.18 15.71 4.14
CA GLU A 157 10.09 17.16 3.91
C GLU A 157 10.34 17.51 2.44
N ARG A 158 11.38 16.94 1.83
CA ARG A 158 11.72 17.15 0.43
C ARG A 158 10.56 16.76 -0.48
N LEU A 159 9.99 15.56 -0.33
CA LEU A 159 8.85 15.11 -1.14
C LEU A 159 7.63 16.03 -0.97
N LEU A 160 7.38 16.51 0.25
CA LEU A 160 6.29 17.46 0.49
C LEU A 160 6.55 18.80 -0.20
N ARG A 161 7.77 19.33 -0.15
CA ARG A 161 8.12 20.57 -0.87
C ARG A 161 8.01 20.39 -2.39
N GLU A 162 8.51 19.27 -2.92
CA GLU A 162 8.43 18.97 -4.35
C GLU A 162 6.98 18.89 -4.85
N ASN A 163 6.06 18.35 -4.04
CA ASN A 163 4.68 18.12 -4.46
C ASN A 163 3.68 19.21 -4.04
N PHE A 164 3.92 19.92 -2.93
CA PHE A 164 2.94 20.82 -2.32
C PHE A 164 3.35 22.30 -2.27
N TYR A 165 4.61 22.66 -2.49
CA TYR A 165 5.05 24.08 -2.48
C TYR A 165 4.88 24.81 -3.82
N GLN A 166 4.36 24.11 -4.81
CA GLN A 166 4.09 24.70 -6.11
C GLN A 166 2.85 25.60 -6.02
N LYS A 167 2.85 26.69 -6.80
CA LYS A 167 1.69 27.58 -6.89
C LYS A 167 0.49 26.88 -7.53
N GLU A 168 0.76 26.03 -8.50
CA GLU A 168 -0.24 25.28 -9.25
C GLU A 168 -0.27 23.83 -8.79
N MET A 169 -1.47 23.24 -8.78
CA MET A 169 -1.61 21.80 -8.50
C MET A 169 -0.86 21.03 -9.58
N PRO A 170 -0.05 20.01 -9.23
CA PRO A 170 0.65 19.18 -10.20
C PRO A 170 -0.33 18.22 -10.89
N ILE A 171 -1.27 18.76 -11.67
CA ILE A 171 -2.15 18.01 -12.55
C ILE A 171 -1.38 17.72 -13.82
N LYS A 172 -1.32 16.45 -14.23
CA LYS A 172 -0.77 16.08 -15.53
C LYS A 172 -1.85 16.21 -16.61
N ASP A 173 -1.46 16.63 -17.81
CA ASP A 173 -2.30 17.07 -18.95
C ASP A 173 -3.31 16.05 -19.52
N PHE A 174 -3.51 14.88 -18.89
CA PHE A 174 -4.27 13.76 -19.44
C PHE A 174 -5.72 13.65 -18.94
N GLU A 175 -6.12 14.45 -17.95
CA GLU A 175 -7.50 14.42 -17.43
C GLU A 175 -8.29 15.63 -17.95
N ASP A 176 -9.55 15.40 -18.34
CA ASP A 176 -10.49 16.48 -18.64
C ASP A 176 -10.54 17.43 -17.43
N PRO A 177 -10.17 18.72 -17.59
CA PRO A 177 -10.19 19.70 -16.50
C PRO A 177 -11.57 19.85 -15.84
N ASN A 178 -12.63 19.39 -16.49
CA ASN A 178 -14.00 19.43 -16.01
C ASN A 178 -14.48 18.10 -15.37
N SER A 179 -13.65 17.07 -15.37
CA SER A 179 -13.97 15.80 -14.69
C SER A 179 -14.18 16.02 -13.20
N ASP A 180 -15.07 15.22 -12.59
CA ASP A 180 -15.34 15.27 -11.15
C ASP A 180 -14.08 15.08 -10.31
N THR A 181 -13.21 14.18 -10.75
CA THR A 181 -11.90 13.90 -10.16
C THR A 181 -11.00 15.14 -10.13
N VAL A 182 -10.79 15.82 -11.27
CA VAL A 182 -9.98 17.05 -11.31
C VAL A 182 -10.61 18.17 -10.49
N ARG A 183 -11.94 18.30 -10.51
CA ARG A 183 -12.66 19.28 -9.70
C ARG A 183 -12.49 19.03 -8.20
N MET A 184 -12.57 17.77 -7.76
CA MET A 184 -12.33 17.40 -6.36
C MET A 184 -10.90 17.71 -5.94
N ARG A 185 -9.91 17.26 -6.72
CA ARG A 185 -8.48 17.54 -6.46
C ARG A 185 -8.21 19.04 -6.34
N ARG A 186 -8.79 19.86 -7.24
CA ARG A 186 -8.62 21.32 -7.22
C ARG A 186 -9.26 21.94 -5.98
N ARG A 187 -10.46 21.49 -5.59
CA ARG A 187 -11.11 21.93 -4.34
C ARG A 187 -10.23 21.67 -3.13
N VAL A 188 -9.66 20.46 -3.03
CA VAL A 188 -8.75 20.10 -1.94
C VAL A 188 -7.47 20.92 -2.00
N TRP A 189 -6.89 21.13 -3.19
CA TRP A 189 -5.69 21.96 -3.37
C TRP A 189 -5.87 23.39 -2.90
N ASP A 190 -7.00 24.00 -3.26
CA ASP A 190 -7.35 25.37 -2.87
C ASP A 190 -7.64 25.46 -1.37
N LYS A 191 -8.39 24.50 -0.81
CA LYS A 191 -8.72 24.48 0.63
C LYS A 191 -7.51 24.17 1.52
N SER A 192 -6.56 23.38 1.03
CA SER A 192 -5.35 22.99 1.75
C SER A 192 -4.24 24.04 1.70
N GLU A 193 -4.43 25.18 1.03
CA GLU A 193 -3.41 26.25 0.93
C GLU A 193 -2.84 26.69 2.29
N PRO A 194 -3.65 26.94 3.35
CA PRO A 194 -3.11 27.26 4.68
C PRO A 194 -2.32 26.10 5.30
N TRP A 195 -2.67 24.85 4.98
CA TRP A 195 -2.02 23.65 5.54
C TRP A 195 -0.70 23.34 4.84
N ARG A 196 -0.68 23.49 3.51
CA ARG A 196 0.50 23.28 2.65
C ARG A 196 1.56 24.36 2.85
N ASN A 197 1.16 25.57 3.19
CA ASN A 197 2.08 26.70 3.40
C ASN A 197 2.33 26.92 4.90
N LYS A 198 1.38 27.56 5.59
CA LYS A 198 1.59 28.03 6.97
C LYS A 198 1.81 26.88 7.95
N CYS A 199 0.91 25.89 7.99
CA CYS A 199 1.03 24.78 8.94
C CYS A 199 2.28 23.94 8.66
N PHE A 200 2.67 23.82 7.39
CA PHE A 200 3.90 23.14 7.00
C PHE A 200 5.14 23.87 7.55
N GLU A 201 5.28 25.18 7.34
CA GLU A 201 6.43 25.93 7.88
C GLU A 201 6.45 25.90 9.42
N ASP A 202 5.29 26.06 10.06
CA ASP A 202 5.17 25.96 11.52
C ASP A 202 5.62 24.57 12.01
N ALA A 203 5.32 23.51 11.26
CA ALA A 203 5.77 22.15 11.58
C ALA A 203 7.28 22.00 11.37
N THR A 204 7.84 22.47 10.26
CA THR A 204 9.29 22.42 9.98
C THR A 204 10.12 23.12 11.05
N ILE A 205 9.69 24.32 11.48
CA ILE A 205 10.36 25.09 12.54
C ILE A 205 10.34 24.28 13.84
N LYS A 206 9.17 23.77 14.26
CA LYS A 206 9.04 22.98 15.49
C LYS A 206 9.84 21.67 15.46
N SER A 207 9.87 20.96 14.33
CA SER A 207 10.66 19.72 14.19
C SER A 207 12.16 19.99 14.39
N SER A 208 12.63 21.16 13.93
CA SER A 208 14.02 21.61 14.09
C SER A 208 14.33 22.04 15.53
N GLU A 209 13.42 22.75 16.20
CA GLU A 209 13.57 23.18 17.60
C GLU A 209 13.62 22.01 18.59
N ASN A 210 12.94 20.90 18.30
CA ASN A 210 12.96 19.70 19.13
C ASN A 210 14.27 18.91 19.03
N GLY A 211 15.30 19.46 18.37
CA GLY A 211 16.61 18.82 18.22
C GLY A 211 16.54 17.52 17.43
N SER A 212 15.50 17.34 16.61
CA SER A 212 15.37 16.15 15.79
C SER A 212 16.16 16.37 14.50
N ASP A 213 17.43 15.93 14.49
CA ASP A 213 18.22 15.75 13.26
C ASP A 213 17.49 14.83 12.23
N ALA A 214 16.38 14.21 12.67
CA ALA A 214 15.49 13.37 11.92
C ALA A 214 14.56 14.09 10.92
N GLY A 215 14.46 15.43 10.92
CA GLY A 215 13.62 16.19 9.97
C GLY A 215 12.12 16.17 10.27
N LEU A 216 11.30 16.57 9.29
CA LEU A 216 9.84 16.74 9.44
C LEU A 216 9.09 15.41 9.65
N ARG A 217 8.13 15.37 10.58
CA ARG A 217 7.23 14.24 10.77
C ARG A 217 5.82 14.58 10.33
N ARG A 218 5.09 13.59 9.81
CA ARG A 218 3.68 13.73 9.43
C ARG A 218 2.80 14.23 10.60
N THR A 219 3.08 13.78 11.83
CA THR A 219 2.38 14.21 13.04
C THR A 219 2.62 15.68 13.38
N ASP A 220 3.76 16.24 13.01
CA ASP A 220 4.09 17.65 13.28
C ASP A 220 3.21 18.57 12.42
N ILE A 221 3.00 18.19 11.15
CA ILE A 221 2.07 18.86 10.24
C ILE A 221 0.65 18.81 10.78
N LEU A 222 0.18 17.61 11.18
CA LEU A 222 -1.18 17.48 11.72
C LEU A 222 -1.37 18.27 13.01
N THR A 223 -0.35 18.32 13.87
CA THR A 223 -0.35 19.15 15.08
C THR A 223 -0.45 20.65 14.74
N ALA A 224 0.27 21.11 13.70
CA ALA A 224 0.17 22.48 13.23
C ALA A 224 -1.22 22.80 12.64
N ILE A 225 -1.84 21.85 11.93
CA ILE A 225 -3.22 21.97 11.45
C ILE A 225 -4.21 21.98 12.63
N ALA A 226 -4.00 21.13 13.64
CA ALA A 226 -4.81 21.10 14.86
C ALA A 226 -4.79 22.46 15.58
N ALA A 227 -3.63 23.11 15.66
CA ALA A 227 -3.51 24.45 16.22
C ALA A 227 -4.31 25.49 15.41
N LEU A 228 -4.36 25.38 14.07
CA LEU A 228 -5.18 26.25 13.22
C LEU A 228 -6.68 26.13 13.54
N PHE A 229 -7.13 24.94 13.94
CA PHE A 229 -8.52 24.67 14.35
C PHE A 229 -8.79 24.89 15.85
N ASN A 230 -7.85 25.47 16.59
CA ASN A 230 -7.96 25.70 18.04
C ASN A 230 -8.26 24.42 18.84
N VAL A 231 -7.66 23.29 18.45
CA VAL A 231 -7.76 22.04 19.21
C VAL A 231 -7.19 22.24 20.62
N GLU A 232 -8.01 21.98 21.65
CA GLU A 232 -7.68 22.27 23.05
C GLU A 232 -6.53 21.39 23.58
N ASP A 233 -6.59 20.08 23.34
CA ASP A 233 -5.52 19.16 23.69
C ASP A 233 -4.61 18.91 22.49
N ILE A 234 -3.58 19.74 22.38
CA ILE A 234 -2.62 19.66 21.27
C ILE A 234 -1.90 18.30 21.20
N LYS A 235 -1.81 17.55 22.31
CA LYS A 235 -1.22 16.20 22.30
C LYS A 235 -2.08 15.20 21.56
N GLN A 236 -3.39 15.41 21.55
CA GLN A 236 -4.35 14.62 20.76
C GLN A 236 -4.44 15.14 19.31
N GLY A 237 -3.89 16.33 19.02
CA GLY A 237 -3.80 16.91 17.69
C GLY A 237 -2.94 16.12 16.68
N VAL A 238 -2.37 14.98 17.10
CA VAL A 238 -1.68 14.03 16.22
C VAL A 238 -2.61 12.97 15.60
N PHE A 239 -3.89 12.94 15.99
CA PHE A 239 -4.90 12.00 15.49
C PHE A 239 -5.95 12.73 14.65
N LEU A 240 -6.14 12.31 13.40
CA LEU A 240 -7.04 13.00 12.47
C LEU A 240 -8.48 13.03 13.00
N ASP A 241 -9.01 11.89 13.48
CA ASP A 241 -10.36 11.81 14.06
C ASP A 241 -10.59 12.80 15.20
N TYR A 242 -9.54 13.14 15.95
CA TYR A 242 -9.65 14.12 17.01
C TYR A 242 -9.71 15.54 16.43
N VAL A 243 -8.83 15.86 15.47
CA VAL A 243 -8.81 17.16 14.78
C VAL A 243 -10.14 17.44 14.07
N LEU A 244 -10.71 16.45 13.38
CA LEU A 244 -11.96 16.59 12.64
C LEU A 244 -13.16 17.01 13.52
N LYS A 245 -13.14 16.71 14.83
CA LYS A 245 -14.18 17.17 15.78
C LYS A 245 -14.25 18.68 15.96
N PHE A 246 -13.16 19.38 15.63
CA PHE A 246 -13.05 20.84 15.73
C PHE A 246 -13.29 21.54 14.39
N VAL A 247 -13.45 20.77 13.31
CA VAL A 247 -13.73 21.30 11.97
C VAL A 247 -15.24 21.42 11.79
N ASN A 248 -15.77 22.64 11.93
CA ASN A 248 -17.21 22.91 11.85
C ASN A 248 -17.80 22.79 10.43
N ASP A 249 -16.95 22.91 9.41
CA ASP A 249 -17.36 22.88 8.01
C ASP A 249 -17.13 21.51 7.38
N LYS A 250 -18.19 20.86 6.91
CA LYS A 250 -18.13 19.52 6.30
C LYS A 250 -17.22 19.47 5.08
N GLU A 251 -17.18 20.55 4.30
CA GLU A 251 -16.31 20.64 3.12
C GLU A 251 -14.84 20.67 3.53
N THR A 252 -14.50 21.48 4.53
CA THR A 252 -13.15 21.55 5.09
C THR A 252 -12.74 20.22 5.70
N ALA A 253 -13.66 19.52 6.40
CA ALA A 253 -13.41 18.19 6.95
C ALA A 253 -13.05 17.17 5.85
N LEU A 254 -13.87 17.10 4.78
CA LEU A 254 -13.61 16.25 3.63
C LEU A 254 -12.26 16.58 2.96
N CYS A 255 -11.97 17.86 2.76
CA CYS A 255 -10.69 18.28 2.17
C CYS A 255 -9.51 17.90 3.06
N LEU A 256 -9.66 17.97 4.39
CA LEU A 256 -8.62 17.58 5.33
C LEU A 256 -8.38 16.07 5.32
N GLU A 257 -9.43 15.26 5.23
CA GLU A 257 -9.32 13.80 5.09
C GLU A 257 -8.56 13.42 3.81
N ILE A 258 -8.88 14.05 2.67
CA ILE A 258 -8.18 13.80 1.40
C ILE A 258 -6.73 14.28 1.48
N TYR A 259 -6.50 15.48 2.02
CA TYR A 259 -5.15 16.01 2.19
C TYR A 259 -4.29 15.12 3.10
N TRP A 260 -4.88 14.56 4.17
CA TRP A 260 -4.21 13.59 5.03
C TRP A 260 -3.79 12.34 4.27
N SER A 261 -4.65 11.82 3.38
CA SER A 261 -4.30 10.70 2.50
C SER A 261 -3.10 11.05 1.61
N TRP A 262 -3.03 12.26 1.08
CA TRP A 262 -1.87 12.69 0.29
C TRP A 262 -0.58 12.75 1.14
N LEU A 263 -0.66 13.22 2.38
CA LEU A 263 0.48 13.18 3.31
C LEU A 263 0.91 11.73 3.62
N ASN A 264 -0.05 10.82 3.79
CA ASN A 264 0.22 9.39 3.96
C ASN A 264 0.93 8.80 2.73
N GLN A 265 0.51 9.19 1.53
CA GLN A 265 1.14 8.76 0.28
C GLN A 265 2.60 9.22 0.19
N CYS A 266 2.89 10.49 0.47
CA CYS A 266 4.27 10.97 0.55
C CYS A 266 5.10 10.23 1.61
N HIS A 267 4.51 9.89 2.75
CA HIS A 267 5.20 9.14 3.81
C HIS A 267 5.58 7.74 3.35
N HIS A 268 4.67 7.03 2.67
CA HIS A 268 4.96 5.71 2.14
C HIS A 268 5.92 5.75 0.97
N MET A 269 5.80 6.74 0.07
CA MET A 269 6.77 7.05 -1.00
C MET A 269 8.18 7.20 -0.46
N ASN A 270 8.36 8.08 0.52
CA ASN A 270 9.63 8.29 1.16
C ASN A 270 10.23 6.99 1.74
N PHE A 271 9.38 6.17 2.37
CA PHE A 271 9.82 4.93 2.99
C PHE A 271 10.22 3.89 1.94
N GLY A 272 9.40 3.70 0.91
CA GLY A 272 9.71 2.81 -0.22
C GLY A 272 10.98 3.21 -0.94
N ASP A 273 11.15 4.51 -1.25
CA ASP A 273 12.38 5.02 -1.85
C ASP A 273 13.58 4.75 -0.94
N LYS A 274 13.45 5.05 0.35
CA LYS A 274 14.54 4.85 1.32
C LYS A 274 14.97 3.39 1.38
N ILE A 275 14.06 2.44 1.42
CA ILE A 275 14.42 1.01 1.48
C ILE A 275 14.57 0.37 0.08
N ASN A 276 14.47 1.17 -0.98
CA ASN A 276 14.47 0.75 -2.39
C ASN A 276 13.46 -0.38 -2.65
N ARG A 277 12.20 -0.18 -2.25
CA ARG A 277 11.11 -1.14 -2.46
C ARG A 277 9.88 -0.46 -3.03
N THR A 278 9.12 -1.26 -3.77
CA THR A 278 7.81 -0.82 -4.24
C THR A 278 6.85 -0.75 -3.07
N ILE A 279 5.98 0.26 -3.12
CA ILE A 279 4.99 0.58 -2.10
C ILE A 279 3.67 0.14 -2.62
N ASN A 280 2.90 -0.62 -1.84
CA ASN A 280 1.49 -0.86 -2.12
C ASN A 280 0.65 0.38 -1.77
N PHE A 281 -0.42 0.72 -2.48
CA PHE A 281 -1.37 1.74 -2.00
C PHE A 281 -2.70 1.07 -1.67
N PRO A 282 -2.89 0.61 -0.42
CA PRO A 282 -4.05 -0.18 -0.03
C PRO A 282 -5.35 0.64 -0.01
N VAL A 283 -5.25 1.96 -0.05
CA VAL A 283 -6.39 2.88 0.01
C VAL A 283 -6.40 3.89 -1.14
N TYR A 284 -5.88 3.50 -2.30
CA TYR A 284 -5.89 4.38 -3.47
C TYR A 284 -7.33 4.73 -3.89
N LYS A 285 -7.63 6.03 -3.90
CA LYS A 285 -8.91 6.61 -4.31
C LYS A 285 -8.70 7.42 -5.58
N ARG A 286 -9.01 6.82 -6.73
CA ARG A 286 -8.89 7.47 -8.04
C ARG A 286 -9.50 8.87 -8.06
N ASP A 287 -10.67 9.07 -7.44
CA ASP A 287 -11.38 10.34 -7.51
C ASP A 287 -10.72 11.49 -6.72
N SER A 288 -9.81 11.17 -5.81
CA SER A 288 -9.21 12.16 -4.90
C SER A 288 -7.68 12.18 -4.89
N ASP A 289 -7.01 11.12 -5.33
CA ASP A 289 -5.56 10.95 -5.18
C ASP A 289 -4.80 11.39 -6.43
N PHE A 290 -4.00 12.45 -6.34
CA PHE A 290 -3.16 12.88 -7.47
C PHE A 290 -1.71 12.37 -7.39
N LEU A 291 -1.20 12.06 -6.19
CA LEU A 291 0.20 11.65 -6.00
C LEU A 291 0.44 10.24 -6.54
N ALA A 292 -0.42 9.30 -6.15
CA ALA A 292 -0.42 7.96 -6.73
C ALA A 292 -0.55 8.02 -8.26
N ASP A 293 -1.42 8.89 -8.79
CA ASP A 293 -1.52 9.10 -10.24
C ASP A 293 -0.20 9.57 -10.84
N ASN A 294 0.44 10.56 -10.21
CA ASN A 294 1.68 11.13 -10.69
C ASN A 294 2.84 10.12 -10.72
N GLU A 295 2.92 9.24 -9.73
CA GLU A 295 3.96 8.20 -9.67
C GLU A 295 3.69 7.01 -10.59
N PHE A 296 2.45 6.52 -10.65
CA PHE A 296 2.16 5.24 -11.31
C PHE A 296 1.68 5.40 -12.74
N ILE A 297 0.80 6.37 -12.99
CA ILE A 297 0.19 6.51 -14.30
C ILE A 297 1.24 7.05 -15.27
N TYR A 298 2.04 8.03 -14.86
CA TYR A 298 2.94 8.73 -15.77
C TYR A 298 4.27 8.02 -16.08
N ASN A 299 4.83 7.26 -15.12
CA ASN A 299 6.07 6.51 -15.38
C ASN A 299 5.83 5.29 -16.27
N ASP A 300 4.66 4.66 -16.18
CA ASP A 300 4.28 3.56 -17.05
C ASP A 300 3.95 4.02 -18.48
N PHE A 301 3.30 5.18 -18.66
CA PHE A 301 2.93 5.68 -20.00
C PHE A 301 4.11 6.10 -20.87
N LYS A 302 5.26 6.46 -20.28
CA LYS A 302 6.47 6.80 -21.07
C LYS A 302 7.12 5.58 -21.73
N ASN A 303 6.77 4.36 -21.30
CA ASN A 303 7.30 3.12 -21.83
C ASN A 303 6.20 2.41 -22.65
N GLU A 304 6.09 2.77 -23.93
CA GLU A 304 5.01 2.40 -24.88
C GLU A 304 4.82 0.89 -25.21
N LYS A 305 5.26 -0.08 -24.39
CA LYS A 305 5.17 -1.53 -24.75
C LYS A 305 4.90 -2.47 -23.58
N TYR A 306 3.93 -2.17 -22.73
CA TYR A 306 3.46 -3.16 -21.75
C TYR A 306 2.12 -3.72 -22.20
N GLU A 307 2.14 -4.95 -22.71
CA GLU A 307 0.92 -5.74 -22.88
C GLU A 307 0.46 -6.19 -21.49
N SER A 308 -0.70 -5.68 -21.06
CA SER A 308 -1.37 -6.20 -19.87
C SER A 308 -1.81 -7.64 -20.13
N ALA A 309 -1.45 -8.56 -19.23
CA ALA A 309 -1.91 -9.94 -19.29
C ALA A 309 -3.11 -10.14 -18.37
N ASP A 310 -4.26 -10.48 -18.94
CA ASP A 310 -5.48 -10.78 -18.18
C ASP A 310 -5.58 -12.28 -17.94
N PHE A 311 -5.73 -12.68 -16.68
CA PHE A 311 -5.92 -14.05 -16.26
C PHE A 311 -7.26 -14.22 -15.55
N GLU A 312 -7.97 -15.29 -15.89
CA GLU A 312 -9.15 -15.72 -15.18
C GLU A 312 -8.77 -16.85 -14.22
N ILE A 313 -8.90 -16.58 -12.93
CA ILE A 313 -8.66 -17.53 -11.85
C ILE A 313 -9.82 -17.53 -10.85
N GLU A 314 -9.99 -18.65 -10.17
CA GLU A 314 -10.94 -18.80 -9.07
C GLU A 314 -10.20 -18.69 -7.74
N LEU A 315 -10.63 -17.77 -6.89
CA LEU A 315 -10.11 -17.60 -5.54
C LEU A 315 -11.25 -17.66 -4.52
N PRO A 316 -11.01 -18.23 -3.32
CA PRO A 316 -11.98 -18.23 -2.25
C PRO A 316 -12.20 -16.81 -1.71
N THR A 317 -13.34 -16.58 -1.07
CA THR A 317 -13.61 -15.30 -0.40
C THR A 317 -12.67 -15.09 0.79
N ILE A 318 -12.46 -13.83 1.17
CA ILE A 318 -11.70 -13.49 2.38
C ILE A 318 -12.28 -14.14 3.62
N GLN A 319 -13.60 -14.21 3.73
CA GLN A 319 -14.23 -14.83 4.89
C GLN A 319 -13.93 -16.34 4.96
N ALA A 320 -13.82 -16.99 3.82
CA ALA A 320 -13.44 -18.40 3.74
C ALA A 320 -11.95 -18.60 4.09
N LEU A 321 -11.07 -17.73 3.57
CA LEU A 321 -9.64 -17.73 3.91
C LEU A 321 -9.40 -17.48 5.41
N LYS A 322 -10.18 -16.60 6.04
CA LYS A 322 -10.13 -16.35 7.50
C LYS A 322 -10.50 -17.56 8.34
N ASN A 323 -11.31 -18.46 7.78
CA ASN A 323 -11.74 -19.70 8.44
C ASN A 323 -10.83 -20.89 8.13
N THR A 324 -9.87 -20.74 7.22
CA THR A 324 -8.86 -21.76 6.94
C THR A 324 -7.73 -21.67 7.96
N GLU A 325 -7.21 -22.83 8.37
CA GLU A 325 -6.06 -22.90 9.27
C GLU A 325 -4.81 -22.26 8.61
N PRO A 326 -4.22 -21.21 9.21
CA PRO A 326 -3.09 -20.48 8.64
C PRO A 326 -1.90 -21.33 8.20
N GLU A 327 -1.59 -22.37 8.97
CA GLU A 327 -0.46 -23.27 8.69
C GLU A 327 -0.60 -23.95 7.31
N GLU A 328 -1.81 -24.39 6.94
CA GLU A 328 -2.04 -25.06 5.65
C GLU A 328 -1.89 -24.08 4.47
N LEU A 329 -2.33 -22.83 4.63
CA LEU A 329 -2.12 -21.80 3.62
C LEU A 329 -0.64 -21.48 3.42
N ILE A 330 0.11 -21.32 4.52
CA ILE A 330 1.54 -21.03 4.45
C ILE A 330 2.34 -22.25 3.95
N LYS A 331 1.95 -23.47 4.30
CA LYS A 331 2.55 -24.70 3.79
C LYS A 331 2.32 -24.88 2.29
N LEU A 332 1.11 -24.61 1.80
CA LEU A 332 0.84 -24.60 0.36
C LEU A 332 1.73 -23.58 -0.36
N ARG A 333 1.81 -22.37 0.21
CA ARG A 333 2.59 -21.26 -0.32
C ARG A 333 4.10 -21.55 -0.36
N THR A 334 4.62 -22.23 0.66
CA THR A 334 6.06 -22.53 0.79
C THR A 334 6.44 -23.88 0.20
N GLY A 335 5.46 -24.72 -0.12
CA GLY A 335 5.63 -25.99 -0.81
C GLY A 335 5.85 -25.84 -2.32
N SER A 336 5.92 -26.98 -3.02
CA SER A 336 6.25 -27.03 -4.45
C SER A 336 5.31 -26.18 -5.31
N ILE A 337 3.99 -26.25 -5.07
CA ILE A 337 3.00 -25.51 -5.87
C ILE A 337 3.23 -23.99 -5.77
N GLY A 338 3.45 -23.48 -4.56
CA GLY A 338 3.76 -22.06 -4.38
C GLY A 338 5.12 -21.68 -4.96
N ILE A 339 6.14 -22.53 -4.80
CA ILE A 339 7.47 -22.30 -5.38
C ILE A 339 7.40 -22.18 -6.91
N ASP A 340 6.68 -23.09 -7.59
CA ASP A 340 6.52 -23.08 -9.05
C ASP A 340 5.79 -21.82 -9.55
N PHE A 341 4.79 -21.36 -8.79
CA PHE A 341 4.10 -20.10 -9.05
C PHE A 341 5.04 -18.91 -8.96
N PHE A 342 5.77 -18.75 -7.84
CA PHE A 342 6.69 -17.64 -7.66
C PHE A 342 7.88 -17.69 -8.64
N GLU A 343 8.34 -18.88 -9.03
CA GLU A 343 9.32 -19.05 -10.11
C GLU A 343 8.82 -18.53 -11.45
N SER A 344 7.58 -18.88 -11.81
CA SER A 344 6.97 -18.43 -13.06
C SER A 344 6.65 -16.94 -13.05
N LEU A 345 6.27 -16.39 -11.88
CA LEU A 345 6.06 -14.95 -11.70
C LEU A 345 7.36 -14.18 -11.99
N ARG A 346 8.47 -14.62 -11.41
CA ARG A 346 9.78 -14.00 -11.65
C ARG A 346 10.24 -14.15 -13.10
N ALA A 347 9.98 -15.29 -13.73
CA ALA A 347 10.30 -15.50 -15.14
C ALA A 347 9.57 -14.46 -16.00
N PHE A 348 8.25 -14.31 -15.80
CA PHE A 348 7.45 -13.32 -16.50
C PHE A 348 7.90 -11.88 -16.22
N GLU A 349 8.17 -11.52 -14.97
CA GLU A 349 8.67 -10.19 -14.60
C GLU A 349 10.01 -9.86 -15.26
N ASN A 350 10.89 -10.85 -15.49
CA ASN A 350 12.20 -10.61 -16.08
C ASN A 350 12.22 -10.72 -17.60
N GLY A 351 11.48 -11.68 -18.16
CA GLY A 351 11.50 -12.03 -19.59
C GLY A 351 10.45 -11.32 -20.42
N ASN A 352 9.31 -10.97 -19.80
CA ASN A 352 8.14 -10.33 -20.42
C ASN A 352 7.81 -10.83 -21.85
N ASN A 353 7.73 -12.14 -22.02
CA ASN A 353 7.39 -12.78 -23.30
C ASN A 353 6.18 -13.72 -23.12
N ASP A 354 5.55 -14.07 -24.25
CA ASP A 354 4.34 -14.91 -24.26
C ASP A 354 4.53 -16.29 -23.62
N SER A 355 5.73 -16.88 -23.74
CA SER A 355 6.03 -18.18 -23.14
C SER A 355 5.98 -18.11 -21.62
N ASP A 356 6.64 -17.10 -21.04
CA ASP A 356 6.62 -16.87 -19.59
C ASP A 356 5.23 -16.49 -19.10
N ARG A 357 4.46 -15.72 -19.89
CA ARG A 357 3.06 -15.37 -19.61
C ARG A 357 2.16 -16.62 -19.50
N ILE A 358 2.24 -17.51 -20.49
CA ILE A 358 1.44 -18.75 -20.53
C ILE A 358 1.83 -19.67 -19.36
N GLN A 359 3.13 -19.76 -19.05
CA GLN A 359 3.60 -20.56 -17.93
C GLN A 359 3.11 -20.00 -16.59
N LEU A 360 3.17 -18.68 -16.41
CA LEU A 360 2.63 -18.00 -15.23
C LEU A 360 1.13 -18.24 -15.06
N GLU A 361 0.34 -18.08 -16.12
CA GLU A 361 -1.10 -18.36 -16.09
C GLU A 361 -1.39 -19.77 -15.57
N LYS A 362 -0.66 -20.75 -16.13
CA LYS A 362 -0.79 -22.15 -15.77
C LYS A 362 -0.48 -22.36 -14.28
N GLN A 363 0.63 -21.82 -13.78
CA GLN A 363 1.00 -22.00 -12.37
C GLN A 363 0.10 -21.23 -11.41
N LEU A 364 -0.35 -20.04 -11.79
CA LEU A 364 -1.32 -19.27 -11.02
C LEU A 364 -2.63 -20.05 -10.87
N LYS A 365 -3.14 -20.69 -11.94
CA LYS A 365 -4.32 -21.57 -11.87
C LYS A 365 -4.11 -22.77 -10.95
N TYR A 366 -2.94 -23.42 -11.00
CA TYR A 366 -2.64 -24.53 -10.09
C TYR A 366 -2.55 -24.09 -8.64
N TYR A 367 -1.89 -22.96 -8.38
CA TYR A 367 -1.74 -22.40 -7.05
C TYR A 367 -3.10 -21.98 -6.46
N ALA A 368 -3.90 -21.25 -7.24
CA ALA A 368 -5.26 -20.85 -6.87
C ALA A 368 -6.15 -22.07 -6.54
N LYS A 369 -6.10 -23.13 -7.36
CA LYS A 369 -6.78 -24.40 -7.07
C LYS A 369 -6.29 -25.04 -5.77
N GLY A 370 -4.98 -24.98 -5.51
CA GLY A 370 -4.39 -25.43 -4.25
C GLY A 370 -4.96 -24.68 -3.04
N ILE A 371 -5.14 -23.36 -3.16
CA ILE A 371 -5.76 -22.54 -2.12
C ILE A 371 -7.21 -22.99 -1.92
N CYS A 372 -8.01 -23.08 -2.99
CA CYS A 372 -9.41 -23.51 -2.92
C CYS A 372 -9.60 -24.87 -2.25
N ASN A 373 -8.69 -25.83 -2.50
CA ASN A 373 -8.75 -27.16 -1.89
C ASN A 373 -8.52 -27.15 -0.37
N ASN A 374 -7.88 -26.11 0.17
CA ASN A 374 -7.66 -25.93 1.61
C ASN A 374 -8.80 -25.15 2.29
N VAL A 375 -9.80 -24.71 1.53
CA VAL A 375 -10.96 -23.98 2.05
C VAL A 375 -12.16 -24.91 2.14
N PRO A 376 -12.98 -24.84 3.21
CA PRO A 376 -14.23 -25.60 3.29
C PRO A 376 -15.14 -25.32 2.08
N ILE A 377 -15.60 -26.39 1.41
CA ILE A 377 -16.42 -26.31 0.18
C ILE A 377 -17.65 -25.42 0.34
N SER A 378 -18.26 -25.41 1.53
CA SER A 378 -19.44 -24.59 1.85
C SER A 378 -19.19 -23.08 1.85
N GLN A 379 -17.94 -22.64 1.70
CA GLN A 379 -17.51 -21.24 1.78
C GLN A 379 -16.80 -20.77 0.50
N ILE A 380 -16.76 -21.59 -0.55
CA ILE A 380 -16.18 -21.20 -1.83
C ILE A 380 -17.16 -20.25 -2.54
N GLY A 381 -16.91 -18.95 -2.42
CA GLY A 381 -17.42 -17.96 -3.36
C GLY A 381 -16.48 -17.84 -4.53
N TYR A 382 -17.02 -17.62 -5.73
CA TYR A 382 -16.24 -17.45 -6.95
C TYR A 382 -15.91 -15.97 -7.13
N THR A 383 -14.62 -15.63 -7.09
CA THR A 383 -14.13 -14.31 -7.54
C THR A 383 -13.34 -14.52 -8.81
N LYS A 384 -13.70 -13.83 -9.90
CA LYS A 384 -12.92 -13.82 -11.14
C LYS A 384 -11.90 -12.68 -11.09
N GLY A 385 -10.62 -12.96 -11.27
CA GLY A 385 -9.67 -11.95 -11.76
C GLY A 385 -8.18 -12.22 -11.51
N ALA A 386 -7.32 -11.75 -12.43
CA ALA A 386 -6.19 -10.84 -12.18
C ALA A 386 -5.60 -10.30 -13.49
N ILE A 387 -5.29 -9.00 -13.54
CA ILE A 387 -4.39 -8.38 -14.54
C ILE A 387 -2.97 -8.44 -13.95
N LEU A 388 -2.01 -9.08 -14.62
CA LEU A 388 -0.59 -8.93 -14.29
C LEU A 388 0.04 -7.96 -15.28
N LYS A 389 0.44 -6.79 -14.78
CA LYS A 389 1.28 -5.86 -15.53
C LYS A 389 2.73 -6.29 -15.36
N SER A 390 3.38 -6.63 -16.47
CA SER A 390 4.82 -6.90 -16.51
C SER A 390 5.59 -5.61 -16.22
N ARG A 391 6.36 -5.54 -15.13
CA ARG A 391 7.30 -4.46 -14.79
C ARG A 391 6.75 -3.03 -14.95
N GLY A 392 6.02 -2.60 -13.95
CA GLY A 392 5.51 -1.23 -13.86
C GLY A 392 4.41 -1.21 -12.83
N SER A 393 4.78 -1.52 -11.59
CA SER A 393 3.87 -1.71 -10.45
C SER A 393 3.12 -3.07 -10.39
N LEU A 394 3.53 -3.89 -9.41
CA LEU A 394 2.71 -4.94 -8.79
C LEU A 394 1.46 -4.36 -8.07
N LEU A 395 1.16 -3.07 -8.30
CA LEU A 395 0.18 -2.27 -7.56
C LEU A 395 -1.25 -2.48 -8.02
N GLY A 396 -1.45 -2.92 -9.27
CA GLY A 396 -2.77 -3.23 -9.77
C GLY A 396 -3.41 -4.42 -9.06
N ILE A 397 -2.65 -5.39 -8.57
CA ILE A 397 -3.26 -6.61 -8.00
C ILE A 397 -3.99 -6.27 -6.69
N ALA A 398 -3.52 -5.25 -5.95
CA ALA A 398 -4.03 -4.89 -4.62
C ALA A 398 -5.33 -4.12 -4.58
N SER A 399 -5.57 -3.24 -5.55
CA SER A 399 -6.88 -2.60 -5.69
C SER A 399 -7.88 -3.51 -6.41
N LEU A 400 -7.44 -4.32 -7.39
CA LEU A 400 -8.32 -5.11 -8.25
C LEU A 400 -9.06 -6.26 -7.54
N ILE A 401 -8.44 -6.91 -6.54
CA ILE A 401 -9.10 -7.98 -5.78
C ILE A 401 -10.05 -7.40 -4.71
N THR A 402 -9.76 -6.19 -4.22
CA THR A 402 -10.49 -5.54 -3.13
C THR A 402 -11.89 -5.09 -3.56
N GLU A 403 -12.05 -4.62 -4.80
CA GLU A 403 -13.34 -4.23 -5.40
C GLU A 403 -14.19 -5.41 -5.88
N ALA A 404 -13.57 -6.49 -6.36
CA ALA A 404 -14.31 -7.66 -6.86
C ALA A 404 -15.02 -8.45 -5.74
N GLY A 405 -14.54 -8.34 -4.50
CA GLY A 405 -15.08 -9.06 -3.34
C GLY A 405 -16.37 -8.47 -2.75
N ASP A 406 -16.65 -7.18 -2.93
CA ASP A 406 -17.77 -6.51 -2.23
C ASP A 406 -19.05 -6.40 -3.07
N CYS A 407 -18.99 -6.61 -4.40
CA CYS A 407 -20.17 -6.54 -5.26
C CYS A 407 -21.13 -7.74 -5.16
N VAL A 408 -20.84 -8.74 -4.32
CA VAL A 408 -21.58 -10.03 -4.31
C VAL A 408 -22.37 -10.26 -3.00
N ILE A 409 -22.35 -9.32 -2.04
CA ILE A 409 -23.03 -9.48 -0.74
C ILE A 409 -24.46 -8.90 -0.76
N ASP A 410 -25.24 -9.17 -1.80
CA ASP A 410 -26.70 -9.08 -1.70
C ASP A 410 -27.35 -10.31 -2.34
N GLN A 411 -28.09 -11.07 -1.52
CA GLN A 411 -28.44 -12.48 -1.74
C GLN A 411 -29.55 -12.72 -2.80
N ASN A 412 -29.77 -11.81 -3.75
CA ASN A 412 -30.85 -11.95 -4.73
C ASN A 412 -30.52 -11.51 -6.18
N ILE A 413 -29.24 -11.43 -6.57
CA ILE A 413 -28.87 -11.13 -7.95
C ILE A 413 -28.03 -12.28 -8.54
N GLN A 414 -28.65 -13.04 -9.44
CA GLN A 414 -28.01 -14.00 -10.36
C GLN A 414 -26.94 -13.31 -11.23
N PRO A 415 -25.96 -14.06 -11.78
CA PRO A 415 -24.59 -13.61 -11.96
C PRO A 415 -24.39 -12.73 -13.20
N TYR A 416 -24.60 -11.42 -13.04
CA TYR A 416 -24.22 -10.41 -14.04
C TYR A 416 -23.75 -9.12 -13.36
N ALA A 417 -22.48 -9.07 -12.92
CA ALA A 417 -21.72 -7.84 -12.62
C ALA A 417 -20.24 -8.25 -12.45
N ILE A 418 -19.45 -8.29 -13.52
CA ILE A 418 -18.66 -7.17 -14.08
C ILE A 418 -17.51 -6.77 -13.14
N ALA A 419 -16.30 -7.09 -13.62
CA ALA A 419 -15.02 -6.66 -13.12
C ALA A 419 -14.93 -5.12 -13.06
N ALA A 420 -15.31 -4.55 -11.92
CA ALA A 420 -15.34 -3.11 -11.72
C ALA A 420 -13.95 -2.47 -11.49
N GLY A 421 -12.91 -3.25 -11.18
CA GLY A 421 -11.55 -2.70 -11.10
C GLY A 421 -10.80 -2.62 -12.44
N ALA A 422 -11.24 -3.39 -13.45
CA ALA A 422 -10.59 -3.47 -14.77
C ALA A 422 -11.23 -2.56 -15.84
N ALA A 423 -12.47 -2.10 -15.62
CA ALA A 423 -13.18 -1.24 -16.57
C ALA A 423 -12.65 0.20 -16.60
N GLY A 424 -12.05 0.69 -15.51
CA GLY A 424 -11.60 2.08 -15.41
C GLY A 424 -10.35 2.43 -16.22
N LEU A 425 -9.49 1.45 -16.50
CA LEU A 425 -8.31 1.62 -17.35
C LEU A 425 -8.59 1.17 -18.79
N ILE A 426 -9.33 0.08 -19.01
CA ILE A 426 -9.53 -0.46 -20.37
C ILE A 426 -10.62 0.29 -21.16
N ILE A 427 -11.71 0.77 -20.53
CA ILE A 427 -12.78 1.47 -21.26
C ILE A 427 -12.36 2.91 -21.62
N GLY A 428 -11.60 3.59 -20.76
CA GLY A 428 -10.96 4.86 -21.10
C GLY A 428 -9.95 4.73 -22.24
N MET A 429 -9.16 3.65 -22.24
CA MET A 429 -8.17 3.39 -23.29
C MET A 429 -8.79 2.93 -24.62
N TYR A 430 -9.99 2.34 -24.64
CA TYR A 430 -10.67 1.94 -25.88
C TYR A 430 -11.40 3.11 -26.56
N ASP A 431 -11.99 4.04 -25.79
CA ASP A 431 -12.70 5.19 -26.36
C ASP A 431 -11.73 6.28 -26.85
N ASP A 432 -10.58 6.47 -26.19
CA ASP A 432 -9.55 7.43 -26.63
C ASP A 432 -8.71 6.92 -27.81
N ASN A 433 -8.42 5.62 -27.90
CA ASN A 433 -7.79 5.08 -29.11
C ASN A 433 -8.75 5.13 -30.31
N GLN A 434 -10.07 4.97 -30.13
CA GLN A 434 -11.02 5.15 -31.22
C GLN A 434 -11.12 6.62 -31.67
N LYS A 435 -11.00 7.59 -30.75
CA LYS A 435 -10.96 9.03 -31.09
C LYS A 435 -9.64 9.41 -31.78
N ASN A 436 -8.49 8.97 -31.27
CA ASN A 436 -7.18 9.26 -31.87
C ASN A 436 -6.95 8.54 -33.21
N VAL A 437 -7.48 7.33 -33.40
CA VAL A 437 -7.46 6.64 -34.70
C VAL A 437 -8.40 7.30 -35.70
N LYS A 438 -9.55 7.84 -35.28
CA LYS A 438 -10.45 8.62 -36.15
C LYS A 438 -9.85 9.97 -36.57
N ILE A 439 -9.20 10.69 -35.65
CA ILE A 439 -8.54 11.97 -35.92
C ILE A 439 -7.38 11.75 -36.91
N ASN A 440 -6.51 10.76 -36.67
CA ASN A 440 -5.39 10.45 -37.56
C ASN A 440 -5.83 9.92 -38.95
N LYS A 441 -6.95 9.19 -39.05
CA LYS A 441 -7.52 8.80 -40.35
C LYS A 441 -8.09 10.00 -41.12
N GLN A 442 -8.75 10.93 -40.44
CA GLN A 442 -9.31 12.11 -41.09
C GLN A 442 -8.22 13.10 -41.56
N GLU A 443 -7.13 13.23 -40.80
CA GLU A 443 -5.99 14.04 -41.22
C GLU A 443 -5.19 13.40 -42.37
N LYS A 444 -4.95 12.08 -42.35
CA LYS A 444 -4.33 11.38 -43.49
C LYS A 444 -5.14 11.50 -44.79
N VAL A 445 -6.47 11.38 -44.71
CA VAL A 445 -7.34 11.54 -45.90
C VAL A 445 -7.32 12.99 -46.41
N LYS A 446 -7.24 13.99 -45.53
CA LYS A 446 -7.09 15.41 -45.96
C LYS A 446 -5.74 15.70 -46.60
N ILE A 447 -4.66 15.11 -46.08
CA ILE A 447 -3.31 15.29 -46.64
C ILE A 447 -3.22 14.60 -48.02
N GLU A 448 -3.75 13.38 -48.16
CA GLU A 448 -3.73 12.66 -49.46
C GLU A 448 -4.62 13.32 -50.52
N LEU A 449 -5.72 13.98 -50.14
CA LEU A 449 -6.58 14.72 -51.07
C LEU A 449 -5.98 16.07 -51.52
N ASN A 450 -5.09 16.67 -50.72
CA ASN A 450 -4.41 17.91 -51.09
C ASN A 450 -3.12 17.70 -51.90
N VAL A 451 -2.55 16.47 -51.91
CA VAL A 451 -1.40 16.12 -52.77
C VAL A 451 -1.84 15.68 -54.18
N LYS A 452 -3.13 15.43 -54.39
CA LYS A 452 -3.72 15.05 -55.68
C LYS A 452 -4.49 16.16 -56.40
N LYS A 453 -4.40 17.40 -55.92
CA LYS A 453 -4.80 18.62 -56.64
C LYS A 453 -3.56 19.43 -56.96
#